data_AF-A0A949DS44-F1
#
_entry.id   AF-A0A949DS44-F1
#
_cell.length_a   1.000
_cell.length_b   1.000
_cell.length_c   1.000
_cell.angle_alpha   90.00
_cell.angle_beta   90.00
_cell.angle_gamma   90.00
#
_symmetry.space_group_name_H-M   'P 1'
#
loop_
_entity.id
_entity.type
_entity.pdbx_description
1 polymer ?
#
loop_
_entity_poly.entity_id
_entity_poly.type
_entity_poly.pdbx_seq_one_letter_code
_entity_poly.pdbx_strand_id
1 'polypeptide(L)'
;MIQSVAKQFHAALTHLLSEEGRGAQTRLANEQQIDRGYLNAIVKQRKLGSDKIRERIADHFKMTFEEMLSLGRCILSGEYISVLKTNKTTEVLSSFPHLNEQTKDISKFDLAPKQELPPLSIPDKIIQVIEILNAGGGYDNLMSDFIGAVHDMVSTKKENEALKNQLREIEARLAILEKQTDCEKENGSSRKCVHGFR
;
A
#
# COMPACT_ATOMS: atom_id res chain seq x y z
N MET A 1 -1.12 14.67 -18.06
CA MET A 1 -0.45 14.13 -16.84
C MET A 1 0.46 15.15 -16.15
N ILE A 2 1.51 15.71 -16.78
CA ILE A 2 2.50 16.59 -16.12
C ILE A 2 1.88 17.86 -15.49
N GLN A 3 0.88 18.46 -16.14
CA GLN A 3 0.17 19.63 -15.60
C GLN A 3 -0.59 19.32 -14.30
N SER A 4 -0.97 18.07 -14.05
CA SER A 4 -1.67 17.66 -12.83
C SER A 4 -0.69 17.59 -11.65
N VAL A 5 0.48 16.98 -11.86
CA VAL A 5 1.55 16.85 -10.84
C VAL A 5 2.05 18.23 -10.41
N ALA A 6 2.27 19.13 -11.38
CA ALA A 6 2.65 20.50 -11.11
C ALA A 6 1.64 21.22 -10.20
N LYS A 7 0.35 21.15 -10.54
CA LYS A 7 -0.71 21.79 -9.75
C LYS A 7 -0.81 21.21 -8.34
N GLN A 8 -0.73 19.89 -8.19
CA GLN A 8 -0.74 19.20 -6.91
C GLN A 8 0.42 19.67 -6.02
N PHE A 9 1.65 19.63 -6.54
CA PHE A 9 2.83 20.09 -5.82
C PHE A 9 2.71 21.55 -5.37
N HIS A 10 2.23 22.45 -6.23
CA HIS A 10 2.10 23.85 -5.89
C HIS A 10 1.01 24.12 -4.85
N ALA A 11 -0.11 23.38 -4.92
CA ALA A 11 -1.16 23.46 -3.91
C ALA A 11 -0.61 23.06 -2.53
N ALA A 12 0.10 21.93 -2.45
CA ALA A 12 0.75 21.48 -1.22
C ALA A 12 1.80 22.47 -0.70
N LEU A 13 2.71 22.93 -1.58
CA LEU A 13 3.77 23.86 -1.19
C LEU A 13 3.21 25.19 -0.66
N THR A 14 2.19 25.73 -1.33
CA THR A 14 1.54 26.98 -0.89
C THR A 14 0.89 26.80 0.47
N HIS A 15 0.24 25.66 0.68
CA HIS A 15 -0.38 25.32 1.94
C HIS A 15 0.64 25.21 3.08
N LEU A 16 1.68 24.40 2.92
CA LEU A 16 2.71 24.18 3.94
C LEU A 16 3.45 25.47 4.30
N LEU A 17 3.75 26.31 3.30
CA LEU A 17 4.34 27.64 3.55
C LEU A 17 3.39 28.57 4.31
N SER A 18 2.08 28.45 4.09
CA SER A 18 1.08 29.23 4.82
C SER A 18 0.90 28.77 6.27
N GLU A 19 1.02 27.47 6.54
CA GLU A 19 0.96 26.91 7.90
C GLU A 19 2.16 27.32 8.75
N GLU A 20 3.36 27.32 8.17
CA GLU A 20 4.57 27.79 8.87
C GLU A 20 4.60 29.30 9.13
N GLY A 21 3.87 30.08 8.34
CA GLY A 21 3.72 31.52 8.50
C GLY A 21 4.83 32.37 7.87
N ARG A 22 5.01 33.59 8.41
CA ARG A 22 5.90 34.61 7.82
C ARG A 22 7.36 34.17 7.89
N GLY A 23 8.07 34.25 6.76
CA GLY A 23 9.48 33.90 6.67
C GLY A 23 9.76 32.42 6.35
N ALA A 24 8.73 31.56 6.28
CA ALA A 24 8.86 30.15 5.92
C ALA A 24 9.66 29.94 4.63
N GLN A 25 9.31 30.67 3.58
CA GLN A 25 10.01 30.59 2.29
C GLN A 25 11.50 30.97 2.40
N THR A 26 11.85 31.94 3.24
CA THR A 26 13.26 32.33 3.45
C THR A 26 14.03 31.26 4.22
N ARG A 27 13.40 30.62 5.22
CA ARG A 27 13.99 29.49 5.97
C ARG A 27 14.21 28.29 5.05
N LEU A 28 13.17 27.88 4.33
CA LEU A 28 13.24 26.80 3.33
C LEU A 28 14.37 27.03 2.32
N ALA A 29 14.49 28.25 1.78
CA ALA A 29 15.56 28.59 0.83
C ALA A 29 16.96 28.42 1.45
N ASN A 30 17.15 28.87 2.70
CA ASN A 30 18.45 28.80 3.36
C ASN A 30 18.81 27.36 3.76
N GLU A 31 17.89 26.62 4.37
CA GLU A 31 18.12 25.25 4.85
C GLU A 31 18.37 24.28 3.70
N GLN A 32 17.60 24.40 2.62
CA GLN A 32 17.75 23.55 1.44
C GLN A 32 18.72 24.13 0.41
N GLN A 33 19.44 25.20 0.73
CA GLN A 33 20.40 25.86 -0.17
C GLN A 33 19.82 26.09 -1.58
N ILE A 34 18.58 26.60 -1.64
CA ILE A 34 17.88 26.94 -2.87
C ILE A 34 17.97 28.46 -3.04
N ASP A 35 18.29 28.93 -4.24
CA ASP A 35 18.25 30.36 -4.53
C ASP A 35 16.87 30.95 -4.22
N ARG A 36 16.84 32.06 -3.48
CA ARG A 36 15.58 32.69 -3.03
C ARG A 36 14.73 33.16 -4.21
N GLY A 37 15.36 33.68 -5.25
CA GLY A 37 14.69 34.11 -6.48
C GLY A 37 14.08 32.92 -7.23
N TYR A 38 14.82 31.82 -7.29
CA TYR A 38 14.38 30.57 -7.89
C TYR A 38 13.20 29.95 -7.13
N LEU A 39 13.29 29.83 -5.80
CA LEU A 39 12.18 29.34 -4.97
C LEU A 39 10.94 30.24 -5.11
N ASN A 40 11.11 31.55 -5.17
CA ASN A 40 10.02 32.49 -5.42
C ASN A 40 9.37 32.30 -6.79
N ALA A 41 10.15 32.00 -7.83
CA ALA A 41 9.61 31.68 -9.14
C ALA A 41 8.80 30.38 -9.12
N ILE A 42 9.19 29.40 -8.30
CA ILE A 42 8.43 28.16 -8.08
C ILE A 42 7.12 28.45 -7.34
N VAL A 43 7.17 29.12 -6.18
CA VAL A 43 5.97 29.45 -5.40
C VAL A 43 4.96 30.25 -6.23
N LYS A 44 5.42 31.16 -7.09
CA LYS A 44 4.58 31.94 -8.01
C LYS A 44 4.19 31.22 -9.30
N GLN A 45 4.43 29.91 -9.43
CA GLN A 45 4.10 29.09 -10.60
C GLN A 45 4.74 29.55 -11.92
N ARG A 46 5.83 30.34 -11.87
CA ARG A 46 6.57 30.78 -13.06
C ARG A 46 7.61 29.77 -13.51
N LYS A 47 8.02 28.88 -12.60
CA LYS A 47 8.95 27.77 -12.87
C LYS A 47 8.45 26.53 -12.13
N LEU A 48 8.68 25.35 -12.70
CA LEU A 48 8.28 24.10 -12.07
C LEU A 48 9.24 23.64 -10.98
N GLY A 49 10.51 24.03 -11.06
CA GLY A 49 11.60 23.41 -10.32
C GLY A 49 12.06 22.11 -11.01
N SER A 50 13.34 21.78 -10.89
CA SER A 50 13.81 20.44 -11.24
C SER A 50 13.36 19.42 -10.19
N ASP A 51 13.38 18.13 -10.55
CA ASP A 51 12.98 17.04 -9.64
C ASP A 51 13.76 17.07 -8.33
N LYS A 52 15.09 17.24 -8.43
CA LYS A 52 15.98 17.40 -7.27
C LYS A 52 15.60 18.57 -6.36
N ILE A 53 15.10 19.67 -6.91
CA ILE A 53 14.67 20.82 -6.10
C ILE A 53 13.33 20.53 -5.42
N ARG A 54 12.41 19.85 -6.13
CA ARG A 54 11.12 19.46 -5.55
C ARG A 54 11.26 18.44 -4.43
N GLU A 55 12.19 17.50 -4.57
CA GLU A 55 12.55 16.53 -3.54
C GLU A 55 13.13 17.22 -2.29
N ARG A 56 14.12 18.11 -2.45
CA ARG A 56 14.67 18.89 -1.32
C ARG A 56 13.62 19.74 -0.60
N ILE A 57 12.65 20.28 -1.35
CA ILE A 57 11.53 21.02 -0.77
C ILE A 57 10.65 20.07 0.07
N ALA A 58 10.35 18.86 -0.42
CA ALA A 58 9.59 17.87 0.34
C ALA A 58 10.35 17.43 1.61
N ASP A 59 11.67 17.21 1.50
CA ASP A 59 12.54 16.84 2.62
C ASP A 59 12.49 17.86 3.78
N HIS A 60 12.41 19.16 3.47
CA HIS A 60 12.27 20.21 4.50
C HIS A 60 11.01 20.03 5.35
N PHE A 61 9.90 19.60 4.73
CA PHE A 61 8.65 19.31 5.42
C PHE A 61 8.59 17.89 5.98
N LYS A 62 9.70 17.15 5.97
CA LYS A 62 9.82 15.77 6.48
C LYS A 62 8.83 14.81 5.83
N MET A 63 8.59 14.98 4.54
CA MET A 63 7.72 14.12 3.74
C MET A 63 8.37 13.79 2.40
N THR A 64 7.98 12.67 1.81
CA THR A 64 8.37 12.28 0.46
C THR A 64 7.67 13.14 -0.58
N PHE A 65 8.22 13.16 -1.81
CA PHE A 65 7.59 13.87 -2.92
C PHE A 65 6.17 13.34 -3.22
N GLU A 66 5.95 12.02 -3.13
CA GLU A 66 4.64 11.40 -3.34
C GLU A 66 3.60 11.76 -2.27
N GLU A 67 4.03 11.86 -1.01
CA GLU A 67 3.17 12.34 0.08
C GLU A 67 2.77 13.80 -0.15
N MET A 68 3.72 14.63 -0.60
CA MET A 68 3.46 16.02 -0.95
C MET A 68 2.46 16.15 -2.11
N LEU A 69 2.53 15.27 -3.12
CA LEU A 69 1.54 15.24 -4.21
C LEU A 69 0.16 14.80 -3.72
N SER A 70 0.12 13.81 -2.82
CA SER A 70 -1.12 13.33 -2.21
C SER A 70 -1.81 14.44 -1.41
N LEU A 71 -1.06 15.19 -0.60
CA LEU A 71 -1.54 16.38 0.10
C LEU A 71 -2.11 17.41 -0.89
N GLY A 72 -1.38 17.66 -1.99
CA GLY A 72 -1.81 18.56 -3.05
C GLY A 72 -3.13 18.15 -3.69
N ARG A 73 -3.35 16.84 -3.89
CA ARG A 73 -4.62 16.30 -4.38
C ARG A 73 -5.76 16.56 -3.40
N CYS A 74 -5.57 16.27 -2.12
CA CYS A 74 -6.57 16.50 -1.07
C CYS A 74 -6.96 17.99 -0.94
N ILE A 75 -6.01 18.89 -1.14
CA ILE A 75 -6.27 20.33 -1.12
C ILE A 75 -7.09 20.74 -2.35
N LEU A 76 -6.72 20.25 -3.53
CA LEU A 76 -7.43 20.57 -4.78
C LEU A 76 -8.83 19.92 -4.86
N SER A 77 -9.03 18.75 -4.25
CA SER A 77 -10.34 18.09 -4.14
C SER A 77 -11.26 18.76 -3.11
N GLY A 78 -10.74 19.63 -2.25
CA GLY A 78 -11.49 20.28 -1.18
C GLY A 78 -11.72 19.39 0.06
N GLU A 79 -11.27 18.14 0.05
CA GLU A 79 -11.38 17.20 1.18
C GLU A 79 -10.56 17.67 2.39
N TYR A 80 -9.47 18.39 2.15
CA TYR A 80 -8.55 18.86 3.19
C TYR A 80 -9.18 19.88 4.16
N ILE A 81 -10.10 20.73 3.70
CA ILE A 81 -10.73 21.77 4.54
C ILE A 81 -11.74 21.16 5.53
N SER A 82 -12.29 19.99 5.23
CA SER A 82 -13.20 19.26 6.11
C SER A 82 -12.49 18.70 7.36
N VAL A 83 -11.18 18.42 7.26
CA VAL A 83 -10.37 17.83 8.35
C VAL A 83 -9.77 18.90 9.27
N LEU A 84 -9.44 20.10 8.78
CA LEU A 84 -8.85 21.15 9.62
C LEU A 84 -9.86 21.99 10.39
N LYS A 85 -11.14 22.05 9.97
CA LYS A 85 -12.16 22.80 10.73
C LYS A 85 -12.50 22.15 12.07
N THR A 86 -12.20 20.88 12.27
CA THR A 86 -12.39 20.19 13.56
C THR A 86 -11.17 20.30 14.49
N ASN A 87 -9.99 20.71 13.98
CA ASN A 87 -8.72 20.53 14.68
C ASN A 87 -7.94 21.85 14.79
N LYS A 88 -8.52 22.89 15.39
CA LYS A 88 -7.75 24.04 15.89
C LYS A 88 -7.70 24.03 17.42
N THR A 89 -6.95 23.09 17.97
CA THR A 89 -6.21 23.33 19.23
C THR A 89 -4.88 22.59 19.17
N THR A 90 -3.82 23.32 19.45
CA THR A 90 -2.41 22.97 19.45
C THR A 90 -2.13 21.66 20.20
N GLU A 91 -1.41 20.73 19.57
CA GLU A 91 -0.11 20.20 20.02
C GLU A 91 0.31 18.98 19.16
N VAL A 92 1.48 19.11 18.54
CA VAL A 92 2.44 18.05 18.17
C VAL A 92 1.85 16.67 17.84
N LEU A 93 1.54 16.40 16.56
CA LEU A 93 1.42 15.03 16.06
C LEU A 93 2.63 14.66 15.21
N SER A 94 3.63 14.14 15.92
CA SER A 94 4.35 12.97 15.45
C SER A 94 3.37 11.83 15.16
N SER A 95 3.64 11.12 14.07
CA SER A 95 3.09 9.81 13.74
C SER A 95 1.70 9.83 13.08
N PHE A 96 1.72 9.48 11.80
CA PHE A 96 0.63 8.81 11.10
C PHE A 96 -0.14 7.86 12.04
N PRO A 97 -1.49 7.87 12.02
CA PRO A 97 -2.25 6.90 12.79
C PRO A 97 -2.10 5.53 12.11
N HIS A 98 -1.23 4.72 12.73
CA HIS A 98 -1.29 3.28 12.63
C HIS A 98 -2.65 2.84 13.15
N LEU A 99 -3.38 2.08 12.33
CA LEU A 99 -4.55 1.31 12.74
C LEU A 99 -4.17 0.45 13.95
N ASN A 100 -4.74 0.75 15.12
CA ASN A 100 -5.04 -0.29 16.07
C ASN A 100 -6.26 0.05 16.92
N GLU A 101 -7.14 -0.94 17.04
CA GLU A 101 -8.39 -0.91 17.78
C GLU A 101 -8.18 -0.67 19.28
N GLN A 102 -8.99 0.20 19.88
CA GLN A 102 -9.96 -0.17 20.93
C GLN A 102 -10.49 1.07 21.67
N THR A 103 -11.78 1.33 21.44
CA THR A 103 -12.82 1.60 22.44
C THR A 103 -12.61 2.69 23.50
N LYS A 104 -13.45 3.74 23.40
CA LYS A 104 -14.43 4.24 24.39
C LYS A 104 -14.42 5.76 24.58
N ASP A 105 -15.63 6.28 24.33
CA ASP A 105 -16.26 7.47 24.90
C ASP A 105 -15.81 8.86 24.43
N ILE A 106 -16.40 9.29 23.30
CA ILE A 106 -16.90 10.66 23.17
C ILE A 106 -18.42 10.57 23.04
N SER A 107 -19.11 10.81 24.15
CA SER A 107 -20.56 11.01 24.16
C SER A 107 -20.91 12.43 23.70
N LYS A 108 -21.87 12.50 22.77
CA LYS A 108 -22.77 13.61 22.45
C LYS A 108 -22.19 14.79 21.67
N PHE A 109 -22.61 14.91 20.41
CA PHE A 109 -23.73 15.80 20.06
C PHE A 109 -24.40 15.33 18.76
N ASP A 110 -25.70 15.57 18.69
CA ASP A 110 -26.69 14.82 17.91
C ASP A 110 -26.66 15.06 16.39
N LEU A 111 -26.64 13.95 15.65
CA LEU A 111 -27.33 13.80 14.38
C LEU A 111 -28.02 12.43 14.41
N ALA A 112 -29.35 12.45 14.45
CA ALA A 112 -30.20 11.27 14.48
C ALA A 112 -29.94 10.33 13.29
N PRO A 113 -30.19 9.02 13.46
CA PRO A 113 -29.35 7.96 12.93
C PRO A 113 -29.79 7.51 11.54
N LYS A 114 -28.92 7.65 10.53
CA LYS A 114 -29.01 6.84 9.32
C LYS A 114 -27.95 5.74 9.38
N GLN A 115 -28.42 4.63 9.96
CA GLN A 115 -28.06 3.25 9.67
C GLN A 115 -26.58 2.98 9.41
N GLU A 116 -25.92 2.39 10.42
CA GLU A 116 -24.87 1.41 10.17
C GLU A 116 -25.39 0.45 9.09
N LEU A 117 -24.88 0.58 7.87
CA LEU A 117 -25.11 -0.45 6.88
C LEU A 117 -24.41 -1.72 7.40
N PRO A 118 -25.06 -2.88 7.31
CA PRO A 118 -24.47 -4.16 7.66
C PRO A 118 -23.15 -4.35 6.89
N PRO A 119 -22.22 -5.19 7.36
CA PRO A 119 -20.96 -5.45 6.66
C PRO A 119 -21.29 -5.78 5.20
N LEU A 120 -20.98 -4.84 4.30
CA LEU A 120 -21.33 -4.93 2.89
C LEU A 120 -20.82 -6.27 2.38
N SER A 121 -21.73 -7.05 1.80
CA SER A 121 -21.41 -8.37 1.28
C SER A 121 -20.35 -8.20 0.19
N ILE A 122 -19.53 -9.23 -0.03
CA ILE A 122 -18.49 -9.20 -1.09
C ILE A 122 -19.04 -8.69 -2.44
N PRO A 123 -20.27 -9.06 -2.89
CA PRO A 123 -20.90 -8.50 -4.08
C PRO A 123 -21.07 -6.97 -4.04
N ASP A 124 -21.44 -6.40 -2.91
CA ASP A 124 -21.66 -4.95 -2.79
C ASP A 124 -20.33 -4.18 -2.92
N LYS A 125 -19.24 -4.74 -2.38
CA LYS A 125 -17.89 -4.20 -2.55
C LYS A 125 -17.42 -4.30 -4.00
N ILE A 126 -17.79 -5.36 -4.72
CA ILE A 126 -17.48 -5.51 -6.15
C ILE A 126 -18.20 -4.43 -6.97
N ILE A 127 -19.48 -4.18 -6.68
CA ILE A 127 -20.26 -3.13 -7.35
C ILE A 127 -19.61 -1.75 -7.11
N GLN A 128 -19.20 -1.46 -5.87
CA GLN A 128 -18.54 -0.21 -5.53
C GLN A 128 -17.21 -0.02 -6.28
N VAL A 129 -16.41 -1.09 -6.43
CA VAL A 129 -15.17 -1.04 -7.21
C VAL A 129 -15.47 -0.77 -8.68
N ILE A 130 -16.49 -1.40 -9.27
CA ILE A 130 -16.91 -1.15 -10.65
C ILE A 130 -17.34 0.31 -10.84
N GLU A 131 -18.08 0.89 -9.89
CA GLU A 131 -18.48 2.30 -9.95
C GLU A 131 -17.28 3.25 -9.93
N ILE A 132 -16.28 2.97 -9.07
CA ILE A 132 -15.04 3.76 -8.99
C ILE A 132 -14.24 3.66 -10.30
N LEU A 133 -14.14 2.46 -10.87
CA LEU A 133 -13.44 2.24 -12.14
C LEU A 133 -14.15 2.91 -13.32
N ASN A 134 -15.49 2.95 -13.32
CA ASN A 134 -16.27 3.62 -14.35
C ASN A 134 -16.35 5.15 -14.19
N ALA A 135 -15.95 5.70 -13.04
CA ALA A 135 -16.00 7.14 -12.78
C ALA A 135 -14.93 7.95 -13.57
N GLY A 136 -14.08 7.30 -14.38
CA GLY A 136 -13.14 7.97 -15.29
C GLY A 136 -11.98 8.67 -14.58
N GLY A 137 -11.66 8.25 -13.35
CA GLY A 137 -10.60 8.83 -12.53
C GLY A 137 -9.17 8.47 -12.97
N GLY A 138 -9.01 7.60 -13.98
CA GLY A 138 -7.71 7.13 -14.46
C GLY A 138 -7.01 6.14 -13.53
N TYR A 139 -7.76 5.56 -12.57
CA TYR A 139 -7.31 4.48 -11.69
C TYR A 139 -7.42 3.11 -12.34
N ASP A 140 -8.06 3.06 -13.51
CA ASP A 140 -8.51 1.88 -14.22
C ASP A 140 -7.33 0.97 -14.57
N ASN A 141 -6.24 1.54 -15.10
CA ASN A 141 -5.02 0.81 -15.40
C ASN A 141 -4.30 0.33 -14.13
N LEU A 142 -4.18 1.19 -13.11
CA LEU A 142 -3.50 0.84 -11.85
C LEU A 142 -4.22 -0.30 -11.12
N MET A 143 -5.55 -0.22 -11.05
CA MET A 143 -6.37 -1.25 -10.43
C MET A 143 -6.39 -2.52 -11.26
N SER A 144 -6.40 -2.43 -12.59
CA SER A 144 -6.27 -3.60 -13.47
C SER A 144 -4.94 -4.32 -13.24
N ASP A 145 -3.83 -3.58 -13.19
CA ASP A 145 -2.50 -4.16 -12.94
C ASP A 145 -2.42 -4.80 -11.55
N PHE A 146 -2.98 -4.14 -10.54
CA PHE A 146 -3.05 -4.67 -9.18
C PHE A 146 -3.91 -5.94 -9.09
N ILE A 147 -5.10 -5.94 -9.69
CA ILE A 147 -5.99 -7.10 -9.74
C ILE A 147 -5.31 -8.26 -10.47
N GLY A 148 -4.63 -7.98 -11.59
CA GLY A 148 -3.83 -8.95 -12.34
C GLY A 148 -2.74 -9.58 -11.48
N ALA A 149 -1.93 -8.76 -10.81
CA ALA A 149 -0.86 -9.23 -9.93
C ALA A 149 -1.39 -10.10 -8.77
N VAL A 150 -2.51 -9.70 -8.16
CA VAL A 150 -3.15 -10.49 -7.08
C VAL A 150 -3.70 -11.80 -7.63
N HIS A 151 -4.32 -11.79 -8.82
CA HIS A 151 -4.83 -12.99 -9.47
C HIS A 151 -3.71 -13.99 -9.77
N ASP A 152 -2.58 -13.51 -10.31
CA ASP A 152 -1.42 -14.33 -10.63
C ASP A 152 -0.79 -14.92 -9.36
N MET A 153 -0.71 -14.12 -8.29
CA MET A 153 -0.24 -14.59 -6.99
C MET A 153 -1.15 -15.69 -6.40
N VAL A 154 -2.47 -15.55 -6.52
CA VAL A 154 -3.42 -16.57 -6.03
C VAL A 154 -3.34 -17.84 -6.87
N SER A 155 -3.25 -17.72 -8.19
CA SER A 155 -3.13 -18.87 -9.10
C SER A 155 -1.83 -19.64 -8.86
N THR A 156 -0.70 -18.95 -8.78
CA THR A 156 0.61 -19.58 -8.49
C THR A 156 0.64 -20.24 -7.12
N LYS A 157 -0.01 -19.65 -6.10
CA LYS A 157 -0.15 -20.30 -4.79
C LYS A 157 -0.93 -21.62 -4.88
N LYS A 158 -2.03 -21.62 -5.62
CA LYS A 158 -2.87 -22.81 -5.83
C LYS A 158 -2.11 -23.92 -6.57
N GLU A 159 -1.35 -23.56 -7.60
CA GLU A 159 -0.47 -24.50 -8.32
C GLU A 159 0.62 -25.09 -7.42
N ASN A 160 1.24 -24.26 -6.58
CA ASN A 160 2.23 -24.72 -5.60
C ASN A 160 1.63 -25.68 -4.57
N GLU A 161 0.41 -25.43 -4.10
CA GLU A 161 -0.31 -26.36 -3.22
C GLU A 161 -0.60 -27.70 -3.92
N ALA A 162 -0.99 -27.67 -5.20
CA ALA A 162 -1.18 -28.88 -5.99
C ALA A 162 0.12 -29.69 -6.14
N LEU A 163 1.24 -29.03 -6.45
CA LEU A 163 2.56 -29.68 -6.55
C LEU A 163 2.99 -30.29 -5.21
N LYS A 164 2.78 -29.61 -4.08
CA LYS A 164 3.06 -30.16 -2.74
C LYS A 164 2.24 -31.41 -2.43
N ASN A 165 0.99 -31.47 -2.91
CA ASN A 165 0.16 -32.65 -2.72
C ASN A 165 0.68 -33.83 -3.57
N GLN A 166 1.08 -33.58 -4.81
CA GLN A 166 1.69 -34.59 -5.68
C GLN A 166 3.01 -35.12 -5.12
N LEU A 167 3.86 -34.24 -4.58
CA LEU A 167 5.12 -34.65 -3.94
C LEU A 167 4.87 -35.59 -2.76
N ARG A 168 3.91 -35.26 -1.88
CA ARG A 168 3.53 -36.14 -0.76
C ARG A 168 3.01 -37.49 -1.23
N GLU A 169 2.27 -37.54 -2.33
CA GLU A 169 1.81 -38.80 -2.92
C GLU A 169 2.99 -39.65 -3.44
N ILE A 170 3.94 -39.03 -4.15
CA ILE A 170 5.12 -39.72 -4.67
C ILE A 170 5.99 -40.24 -3.51
N GLU A 171 6.22 -39.43 -2.47
CA GLU A 171 6.95 -39.83 -1.26
C GLU A 171 6.29 -41.04 -0.58
N ALA A 172 4.96 -41.06 -0.47
CA ALA A 172 4.24 -42.20 0.11
C ALA A 172 4.41 -43.47 -0.73
N ARG A 173 4.38 -43.37 -2.07
CA ARG A 173 4.59 -44.52 -2.97
C ARG A 173 6.02 -45.03 -2.89
N LEU A 174 7.01 -44.17 -2.78
CA LEU A 174 8.42 -44.56 -2.58
C LEU A 174 8.60 -45.30 -1.26
N ALA A 175 8.01 -44.82 -0.15
CA ALA A 175 8.11 -45.49 1.14
C ALA A 175 7.50 -46.91 1.14
N ILE A 176 6.45 -47.14 0.34
CA ILE A 176 5.86 -48.47 0.16
C ILE A 176 6.80 -49.38 -0.63
N LEU A 177 7.37 -48.87 -1.73
CA LEU A 177 8.30 -49.62 -2.57
C LEU A 177 9.60 -49.96 -1.81
N GLU A 178 10.16 -49.03 -1.04
CA GLU A 178 11.33 -49.29 -0.19
C GLU A 178 11.06 -50.43 0.78
N LYS A 179 9.92 -50.38 1.50
CA LYS A 179 9.51 -51.48 2.39
C LYS A 179 9.35 -52.81 1.67
N GLN A 180 8.78 -52.83 0.46
CA GLN A 180 8.67 -54.06 -0.32
C GLN A 180 10.04 -54.61 -0.72
N THR A 181 10.97 -53.76 -1.15
CA THR A 181 12.33 -54.21 -1.50
C THR A 181 13.12 -54.73 -0.30
N ASP A 182 12.90 -54.18 0.89
CA ASP A 182 13.53 -54.66 2.12
C ASP A 182 12.95 -56.01 2.56
N CYS A 183 11.62 -56.19 2.46
CA CYS A 183 10.97 -57.49 2.71
C CYS A 183 11.39 -58.58 1.70
N GLU A 184 11.67 -58.22 0.45
CA GLU A 184 12.16 -59.17 -0.56
C GLU A 184 13.62 -59.60 -0.31
N LYS A 185 14.49 -58.69 0.19
CA LYS A 185 15.88 -59.02 0.56
C LYS A 185 15.94 -59.97 1.76
N GLU A 186 15.09 -59.81 2.77
CA GLU A 186 15.04 -60.73 3.92
C GLU A 186 14.54 -62.13 3.50
N ASN A 187 13.54 -62.21 2.63
CA ASN A 187 13.02 -63.49 2.12
C ASN A 187 13.97 -64.20 1.13
N GLY A 188 14.80 -63.44 0.40
CA GLY A 188 15.85 -63.98 -0.48
C GLY A 188 17.05 -64.56 0.26
N SER A 189 17.30 -64.12 1.51
CA SER A 189 18.37 -64.65 2.37
C SER A 189 17.99 -65.99 3.01
N SER A 190 16.72 -66.16 3.43
CA SER A 190 16.23 -67.42 4.03
C SER A 190 16.14 -68.60 3.06
N ARG A 191 16.01 -68.38 1.74
CA ARG A 191 15.94 -69.48 0.76
C ARG A 191 17.28 -70.09 0.37
N LYS A 192 18.42 -69.56 0.84
CA LYS A 192 19.76 -70.12 0.54
C LYS A 192 20.26 -71.17 1.54
N CYS A 193 19.50 -71.50 2.59
CA CYS A 193 19.94 -72.44 3.63
C CYS A 193 19.39 -73.88 3.52
N VAL A 194 18.68 -74.24 2.45
CA VAL A 194 18.18 -75.61 2.28
C VAL A 194 18.62 -76.12 0.91
N HIS A 195 19.82 -76.67 0.81
CA HIS A 195 20.25 -77.71 -0.14
C HIS A 195 21.71 -78.07 0.18
N GLY A 196 21.91 -78.76 1.30
CA GLY A 196 23.25 -79.09 1.77
C GLY A 196 23.26 -80.06 2.93
N PHE A 197 22.50 -81.15 2.87
CA PHE A 197 22.76 -82.31 3.71
C PHE A 197 22.47 -83.61 2.95
N ARG A 198 23.60 -84.21 2.53
CA ARG A 198 23.95 -85.64 2.50
C ARG A 198 23.10 -86.63 1.71
#